data_AF-A0AAV5CPZ4-F1
#
_entry.id   AF-A0AAV5CPZ4-F1
#
_cell.length_a   1.000
_cell.length_b   1.000
_cell.length_c   1.000
_cell.angle_alpha   90.00
_cell.angle_beta   90.00
_cell.angle_gamma   90.00
#
_symmetry.space_group_name_H-M   'P 1'
#
loop_
_entity.id
_entity.type
_entity.pdbx_description
1 polymer ?
#
loop_
_entity_poly.entity_id
_entity_poly.type
_entity_poly.pdbx_seq_one_letter_code
_entity_poly.pdbx_strand_id
1 'polypeptide(L)'
;MHSMRTLTAAQGMSYHCIFQEEDDKGEIGVNLSKDLVAIANDTLQVNITAIGSLAFPLFKQLRFRLSLLARKLLNRNIKGYAPNFCMAFEHFCIHAGGRAVIDGIQRSLCLSDENIEPSRMTLHRFGNTSSSSIWYELGYIDAKNRMLKGDRIWMIGFGSGFKCNSVVWQCIETASSFDGPWADSIHQYPVAYKNVQTHILSKM
;
A
#
# COMPACT_ATOMS: atom_id res chain seq x y z
N MET A 1 -10.81 15.55 2.06
CA MET A 1 -9.55 15.03 1.47
C MET A 1 -8.46 15.12 2.52
N HIS A 2 -7.83 14.00 2.87
CA HIS A 2 -6.66 13.98 3.76
C HIS A 2 -5.48 13.39 2.99
N SER A 3 -4.33 14.07 2.98
CA SER A 3 -3.11 13.61 2.32
C SER A 3 -1.93 13.68 3.27
N MET A 4 -1.10 12.65 3.29
CA MET A 4 0.11 12.59 4.10
C MET A 4 1.29 12.07 3.27
N ARG A 5 2.41 12.79 3.36
CA ARG A 5 3.68 12.39 2.76
C ARG A 5 4.69 12.05 3.84
N THR A 6 5.33 10.89 3.70
CA THR A 6 6.45 10.46 4.54
C THR A 6 7.66 10.20 3.67
N LEU A 7 8.81 10.76 4.05
CA LEU A 7 10.09 10.68 3.33
C LEU A 7 11.17 10.17 4.30
N THR A 8 11.85 9.08 3.94
CA THR A 8 12.92 8.48 4.75
C THR A 8 14.28 8.53 4.04
N ALA A 9 14.39 9.24 2.92
CA ALA A 9 15.62 9.43 2.12
C ALA A 9 16.85 9.94 2.89
N ALA A 10 16.68 10.55 4.07
CA ALA A 10 17.81 10.97 4.89
C ALA A 10 18.63 9.77 5.42
N GLN A 11 18.05 8.57 5.43
CA GLN A 11 18.72 7.33 5.82
C GLN A 11 19.35 6.68 4.60
N GLY A 12 20.64 6.29 4.68
CA GLY A 12 21.38 5.72 3.56
C GLY A 12 20.71 4.49 2.93
N MET A 13 20.20 3.56 3.74
CA MET A 13 19.50 2.37 3.23
C MET A 13 18.23 2.74 2.45
N SER A 14 17.44 3.69 2.95
CA SER A 14 16.22 4.16 2.28
C SER A 14 16.53 4.96 1.01
N TYR A 15 17.63 5.73 1.01
CA TYR A 15 18.10 6.47 -0.16
C TYR A 15 18.52 5.54 -1.30
N HIS A 16 19.34 4.53 -0.99
CA HIS A 16 19.87 3.56 -1.96
C HIS A 16 18.95 2.36 -2.21
N CYS A 17 17.74 2.37 -1.65
CA CYS A 17 16.79 1.25 -1.75
C CYS A 17 16.33 0.97 -3.19
N ILE A 18 16.17 2.02 -3.98
CA ILE A 18 15.89 1.97 -5.42
C ILE A 18 16.81 3.00 -6.04
N PHE A 19 17.88 2.56 -6.69
CA PHE A 19 18.91 3.44 -7.21
C PHE A 19 19.33 3.04 -8.63
N GLN A 20 19.68 4.02 -9.44
CA GLN A 20 20.22 3.76 -10.77
C GLN A 20 21.73 3.52 -10.63
N GLU A 21 22.20 2.37 -11.12
CA GLU A 21 23.61 1.99 -11.04
C GLU A 21 23.99 1.14 -12.25
N GLU A 22 25.29 1.10 -12.51
CA GLU A 22 25.90 0.28 -13.56
C GLU A 22 26.22 -1.11 -12.99
N ASP A 23 25.85 -2.16 -13.71
CA ASP A 23 26.16 -3.53 -13.29
C ASP A 23 27.60 -3.94 -13.66
N ASP A 24 28.03 -5.13 -13.22
CA ASP A 24 29.40 -5.63 -13.48
C ASP A 24 29.73 -5.82 -14.98
N LYS A 25 28.74 -5.70 -15.86
CA LYS A 25 28.90 -5.80 -17.32
C LYS A 25 28.96 -4.43 -18.00
N GLY A 26 28.86 -3.35 -17.23
CA GLY A 26 28.84 -1.98 -17.74
C GLY A 26 27.45 -1.50 -18.17
N GLU A 27 26.39 -2.23 -17.83
CA GLU A 27 25.02 -1.89 -18.25
C GLU A 27 24.31 -1.08 -17.16
N ILE A 28 23.80 0.10 -17.53
CA ILE A 28 23.07 0.96 -16.59
C ILE A 28 21.66 0.43 -16.38
N GLY A 29 21.32 0.11 -15.12
CA GLY A 29 20.01 -0.38 -14.72
C GLY A 29 19.49 0.27 -13.44
N VAL A 30 18.38 -0.26 -12.91
CA VAL A 30 17.83 0.10 -11.60
C VAL A 30 18.05 -1.06 -10.64
N ASN A 31 18.83 -0.83 -9.59
CA ASN A 31 18.97 -1.77 -8.48
C ASN A 31 17.82 -1.60 -7.50
N LEU A 32 17.26 -2.74 -7.09
CA LEU A 32 16.29 -2.85 -6.02
C LEU A 32 16.94 -3.59 -4.85
N SER A 33 17.14 -2.88 -3.74
CA SER A 33 17.69 -3.48 -2.52
C SER A 33 16.81 -4.61 -2.00
N LYS A 34 17.43 -5.62 -1.39
CA LYS A 34 16.74 -6.72 -0.69
C LYS A 34 15.85 -6.22 0.45
N ASP A 35 16.19 -5.06 1.01
CA ASP A 35 15.47 -4.43 2.12
C ASP A 35 14.24 -3.64 1.68
N LEU A 36 13.94 -3.58 0.38
CA LEU A 36 12.85 -2.77 -0.19
C LEU A 36 11.51 -3.00 0.50
N VAL A 37 11.13 -4.26 0.73
CA VAL A 37 9.85 -4.58 1.37
C VAL A 37 9.84 -4.14 2.83
N ALA A 38 10.97 -4.27 3.54
CA ALA A 38 11.08 -3.85 4.93
C ALA A 38 11.00 -2.32 5.05
N ILE A 39 11.78 -1.59 4.25
CA ILE A 39 11.77 -0.13 4.20
C ILE A 39 10.38 0.39 3.81
N ALA A 40 9.69 -0.29 2.89
CA ALA A 40 8.32 0.03 2.52
C ALA A 40 7.34 -0.07 3.68
N ASN A 41 7.40 -1.19 4.40
CA ASN A 41 6.55 -1.39 5.57
C ASN A 41 6.87 -0.37 6.68
N ASP A 42 8.14 -0.12 6.97
CA ASP A 42 8.53 0.83 8.03
C ASP A 42 8.06 2.25 7.70
N THR A 43 8.27 2.69 6.46
CA THR A 43 7.84 4.01 6.01
C THR A 43 6.31 4.13 6.01
N LEU A 44 5.60 3.07 5.62
CA LEU A 44 4.15 2.99 5.69
C LEU A 44 3.64 3.07 7.14
N GLN A 45 4.27 2.38 8.09
CA GLN A 45 3.89 2.43 9.50
C GLN A 45 4.03 3.84 10.09
N VAL A 46 5.09 4.57 9.72
CA VAL A 46 5.24 5.99 10.08
C VAL A 46 4.14 6.84 9.46
N ASN A 47 3.83 6.62 8.18
CA ASN A 47 2.77 7.34 7.46
C ASN A 47 1.39 7.12 8.09
N ILE A 48 1.09 5.88 8.46
CA ILE A 48 -0.15 5.48 9.13
C ILE A 48 -0.28 6.11 10.49
N THR A 49 0.80 6.17 11.26
CA THR A 49 0.77 6.80 12.58
C THR A 49 0.38 8.27 12.47
N ALA A 50 0.86 8.95 11.41
CA ALA A 50 0.48 10.33 11.12
C ALA A 50 -0.94 10.49 10.56
N ILE A 51 -1.42 9.57 9.72
CA ILE A 51 -2.81 9.60 9.24
C ILE A 51 -3.78 9.24 10.37
N GLY A 52 -3.46 8.25 11.19
CA GLY A 52 -4.31 7.80 12.29
C GLY A 52 -4.52 8.89 13.34
N SER A 53 -3.51 9.72 13.62
CA SER A 53 -3.68 10.88 14.50
C SER A 53 -4.60 11.96 13.90
N LEU A 54 -4.70 12.04 12.58
CA LEU A 54 -5.57 12.98 11.86
C LEU A 54 -6.98 12.41 11.59
N ALA A 55 -7.13 11.09 11.45
CA ALA A 55 -8.34 10.43 10.98
C ALA A 55 -9.18 9.75 12.08
N PHE A 56 -8.62 9.49 13.28
CA PHE A 56 -9.39 8.83 14.35
C PHE A 56 -10.10 9.82 15.29
N PRO A 57 -11.37 9.59 15.66
CA PRO A 57 -12.03 10.28 16.76
C PRO A 57 -11.19 10.17 18.05
N LEU A 58 -11.10 11.28 18.81
CA LEU A 58 -10.31 11.42 20.05
C LEU A 58 -10.37 10.21 20.99
N PHE A 59 -11.51 9.51 21.04
CA PHE A 59 -11.74 8.34 21.89
C PHE A 59 -10.89 7.10 21.53
N LYS A 60 -10.61 6.85 20.24
CA LYS A 60 -9.72 5.73 19.83
C LYS A 60 -8.24 6.07 20.03
N GLN A 61 -7.89 7.35 19.89
CA GLN A 61 -6.54 7.84 20.22
C GLN A 61 -6.25 7.71 21.72
N LEU A 62 -7.25 7.94 22.58
CA LEU A 62 -7.14 7.76 24.04
C LEU A 62 -6.88 6.29 24.41
N ARG A 63 -7.59 5.31 23.79
CA ARG A 63 -7.32 3.88 24.03
C ARG A 63 -5.91 3.47 23.60
N PHE A 64 -5.39 3.97 22.48
CA PHE A 64 -4.02 3.71 22.05
C PHE A 64 -3.00 4.28 23.03
N ARG A 65 -3.14 5.56 23.43
CA ARG A 65 -2.25 6.20 24.42
C ARG A 65 -2.31 5.53 25.79
N LEU A 66 -3.50 5.13 26.25
CA LEU A 66 -3.68 4.34 27.48
C LEU A 66 -3.01 2.97 27.36
N SER A 67 -3.07 2.30 26.20
CA SER A 67 -2.41 1.02 25.99
C SER A 67 -0.88 1.13 26.01
N LEU A 68 -0.31 2.25 25.53
CA LEU A 68 1.12 2.54 25.59
C LEU A 68 1.57 2.85 27.03
N LEU A 69 0.79 3.67 27.76
CA LEU A 69 1.05 3.96 29.18
C LEU A 69 0.94 2.70 30.04
N ALA A 70 -0.08 1.87 29.80
CA ALA A 70 -0.26 0.61 30.49
C ALA A 70 0.93 -0.34 30.27
N ARG A 71 1.51 -0.43 29.06
CA ARG A 71 2.74 -1.21 28.84
C ARG A 71 3.92 -0.70 29.63
N LYS A 72 4.11 0.63 29.62
CA LYS A 72 5.22 1.28 30.32
C LYS A 72 5.12 1.08 31.84
N LEU A 73 3.90 1.02 32.37
CA LEU A 73 3.63 0.85 33.80
C LEU A 73 3.54 -0.62 34.26
N LEU A 74 3.04 -1.53 33.42
CA LEU A 74 2.77 -2.92 33.82
C LEU A 74 3.85 -3.93 33.41
N ASN A 75 4.91 -3.50 32.71
CA ASN A 75 6.05 -4.35 32.31
C ASN A 75 5.63 -5.71 31.69
N ARG A 76 4.46 -5.74 31.03
CA ARG A 76 3.86 -6.94 30.43
C ARG A 76 3.94 -6.86 28.92
N ASN A 77 4.24 -8.02 28.33
CA ASN A 77 4.29 -8.27 26.89
C ASN A 77 2.87 -8.30 26.29
N ILE A 78 2.12 -7.20 26.46
CA ILE A 78 0.76 -7.04 25.94
C ILE A 78 0.90 -6.76 24.44
N LYS A 79 0.39 -7.67 23.59
CA LYS A 79 0.36 -7.50 22.13
C LYS A 79 -0.09 -6.09 21.75
N GLY A 80 0.68 -5.41 20.89
CA GLY A 80 0.31 -4.16 20.19
C GLY A 80 -1.19 -4.01 20.01
N TYR A 81 -1.84 -3.00 20.60
CA TYR A 81 -3.10 -2.55 20.02
C TYR A 81 -2.71 -1.81 18.74
N ALA A 82 -2.48 -2.57 17.67
CA ALA A 82 -2.45 -2.03 16.34
C ALA A 82 -3.88 -1.56 16.05
N PRO A 83 -4.10 -0.25 15.79
CA PRO A 83 -5.42 0.21 15.40
C PRO A 83 -5.90 -0.65 14.24
N ASN A 84 -7.13 -1.16 14.31
CA ASN A 84 -7.67 -1.95 13.21
C ASN A 84 -8.02 -0.99 12.05
N PHE A 85 -7.02 -0.66 11.25
CA PHE A 85 -7.12 0.30 10.12
C PHE A 85 -8.04 -0.21 9.01
N CYS A 86 -8.24 -1.53 8.93
CA CYS A 86 -9.19 -2.17 8.02
C CYS A 86 -10.65 -1.74 8.27
N MET A 87 -10.98 -1.17 9.44
CA MET A 87 -12.34 -0.69 9.72
C MET A 87 -12.57 0.77 9.32
N ALA A 88 -11.56 1.45 8.76
CA ALA A 88 -11.64 2.88 8.45
C ALA A 88 -11.80 3.18 6.96
N PHE A 89 -11.65 2.18 6.08
CA PHE A 89 -11.74 2.35 4.63
C PHE A 89 -12.44 1.15 4.03
N GLU A 90 -13.32 1.40 3.07
CA GLU A 90 -14.06 0.40 2.33
C GLU A 90 -13.21 -0.15 1.17
N HIS A 91 -12.31 0.68 0.62
CA HIS A 91 -11.46 0.32 -0.52
C HIS A 91 -9.99 0.71 -0.32
N PHE A 92 -9.10 -0.01 -0.99
CA PHE A 92 -7.65 0.22 -0.96
C PHE A 92 -7.08 0.22 -2.40
N CYS A 93 -6.23 1.19 -2.69
CA CYS A 93 -5.33 1.14 -3.85
C CYS A 93 -3.89 1.25 -3.34
N ILE A 94 -3.08 0.24 -3.62
CA ILE A 94 -1.71 0.09 -3.16
C ILE A 94 -0.82 0.02 -4.39
N HIS A 95 -0.34 1.19 -4.82
CA HIS A 95 0.70 1.23 -5.84
C HIS A 95 1.99 0.69 -5.26
N ALA A 96 2.41 -0.43 -5.82
CA ALA A 96 3.64 -1.10 -5.48
C ALA A 96 4.37 -1.49 -6.77
N GLY A 97 5.68 -1.27 -6.79
CA GLY A 97 6.51 -1.58 -7.96
C GLY A 97 6.58 -3.07 -8.29
N GLY A 98 6.12 -3.93 -7.37
CA GLY A 98 6.02 -5.36 -7.60
C GLY A 98 5.28 -6.09 -6.48
N ARG A 99 5.01 -7.36 -6.75
CA ARG A 99 4.23 -8.27 -5.90
C ARG A 99 4.71 -8.35 -4.44
N ALA A 100 6.01 -8.44 -4.22
CA ALA A 100 6.56 -8.62 -2.87
C ALA A 100 6.20 -7.45 -1.94
N VAL A 101 6.09 -6.25 -2.50
CA VAL A 101 5.68 -5.05 -1.75
C VAL A 101 4.18 -5.10 -1.45
N ILE A 102 3.34 -5.48 -2.42
CA ILE A 102 1.89 -5.71 -2.24
C ILE A 102 1.64 -6.72 -1.10
N ASP A 103 2.29 -7.89 -1.16
CA ASP A 103 2.14 -8.96 -0.17
C ASP A 103 2.76 -8.57 1.20
N GLY A 104 3.77 -7.70 1.21
CA GLY A 104 4.33 -7.09 2.42
C GLY A 104 3.32 -6.20 3.13
N ILE A 105 2.64 -5.35 2.38
CA ILE A 105 1.66 -4.39 2.90
C ILE A 105 0.39 -5.11 3.35
N GLN A 106 -0.09 -6.09 2.59
CA GLN A 106 -1.23 -6.91 2.99
C GLN A 106 -1.00 -7.51 4.38
N ARG A 107 0.18 -8.08 4.63
CA ARG A 107 0.55 -8.64 5.94
C ARG A 107 0.72 -7.56 7.01
N SER A 108 1.36 -6.44 6.68
CA SER A 108 1.61 -5.34 7.63
C SER A 108 0.31 -4.72 8.15
N LEU A 109 -0.70 -4.62 7.28
CA LEU A 109 -2.00 -4.01 7.57
C LEU A 109 -3.11 -5.01 7.89
N CYS A 110 -2.81 -6.32 7.82
CA CYS A 110 -3.78 -7.40 7.96
C CYS A 110 -4.98 -7.28 7.00
N LEU A 111 -4.72 -6.87 5.75
CA LEU A 111 -5.74 -6.72 4.72
C LEU A 111 -6.22 -8.08 4.20
N SER A 112 -7.52 -8.20 3.94
CA SER A 112 -8.10 -9.38 3.28
C SER A 112 -7.63 -9.50 1.82
N ASP A 113 -7.82 -10.67 1.22
CA ASP A 113 -7.51 -10.87 -0.20
C ASP A 113 -8.38 -10.01 -1.12
N GLU A 114 -9.62 -9.72 -0.72
CA GLU A 114 -10.51 -8.81 -1.46
C GLU A 114 -9.98 -7.37 -1.48
N ASN A 115 -9.42 -6.89 -0.35
CA ASN A 115 -8.85 -5.55 -0.25
C ASN A 115 -7.64 -5.35 -1.17
N ILE A 116 -6.83 -6.40 -1.36
CA ILE A 116 -5.59 -6.34 -2.16
C ILE A 116 -5.81 -6.76 -3.62
N GLU A 117 -6.99 -7.30 -3.95
CA GLU A 117 -7.36 -7.77 -5.28
C GLU A 117 -7.16 -6.69 -6.36
N PRO A 118 -7.58 -5.41 -6.19
CA PRO A 118 -7.40 -4.39 -7.21
C PRO A 118 -5.92 -4.19 -7.59
N SER A 119 -5.04 -4.11 -6.60
CA SER A 119 -3.58 -3.96 -6.79
C SER A 119 -2.98 -5.19 -7.48
N ARG A 120 -3.38 -6.40 -7.07
CA ARG A 120 -2.89 -7.64 -7.68
C ARG A 120 -3.35 -7.81 -9.13
N MET A 121 -4.62 -7.55 -9.42
CA MET A 121 -5.17 -7.70 -10.77
C MET A 121 -4.62 -6.63 -11.70
N THR A 122 -4.46 -5.39 -11.22
CA THR A 122 -3.82 -4.31 -11.97
C THR A 122 -2.38 -4.66 -12.32
N LEU A 123 -1.59 -5.09 -11.33
CA LEU A 123 -0.20 -5.51 -11.57
C LEU A 123 -0.13 -6.71 -12.54
N HIS A 124 -1.05 -7.67 -12.43
CA HIS A 124 -1.13 -8.81 -13.33
C HIS A 124 -1.43 -8.39 -14.78
N ARG A 125 -2.40 -7.49 -14.99
CA ARG A 125 -2.85 -7.10 -16.33
C ARG A 125 -1.92 -6.09 -17.00
N PHE A 126 -1.60 -5.01 -16.30
CA PHE A 126 -0.93 -3.84 -16.86
C PHE A 126 0.54 -3.75 -16.46
N GLY A 127 1.01 -4.61 -15.56
CA GLY A 127 2.33 -4.48 -14.97
C GLY A 127 2.42 -3.24 -14.08
N ASN A 128 3.65 -2.82 -13.82
CA ASN A 128 3.91 -1.58 -13.09
C ASN A 128 3.85 -0.37 -14.04
N THR A 129 2.69 0.28 -14.10
CA THR A 129 2.49 1.53 -14.85
C THR A 129 2.99 2.78 -14.10
N SER A 130 3.92 2.61 -13.16
CA SER A 130 4.45 3.68 -12.31
C SER A 130 3.34 4.37 -11.51
N SER A 131 3.42 5.69 -11.31
CA SER A 131 2.47 6.48 -10.53
C SER A 131 1.01 6.34 -10.96
N SER A 132 0.75 5.94 -12.21
CA SER A 132 -0.61 5.75 -12.72
C SER A 132 -1.30 4.49 -12.20
N SER A 133 -0.56 3.51 -11.64
CA SER A 133 -1.15 2.21 -11.26
C SER A 133 -2.34 2.35 -10.30
N ILE A 134 -2.28 3.27 -9.32
CA ILE A 134 -3.40 3.51 -8.40
C ILE A 134 -4.72 3.87 -9.11
N TRP A 135 -4.66 4.50 -10.28
CA TRP A 135 -5.85 4.88 -11.04
C TRP A 135 -6.42 3.70 -11.83
N TYR A 136 -5.56 2.79 -12.30
CA TYR A 136 -6.01 1.52 -12.86
C TYR A 136 -6.63 0.63 -11.78
N GLU A 137 -6.11 0.67 -10.55
CA GLU A 137 -6.70 -0.01 -9.40
C GLU A 137 -8.07 0.56 -9.03
N LEU A 138 -8.22 1.89 -9.02
CA LEU A 138 -9.54 2.52 -8.85
C LEU A 138 -10.51 2.10 -9.96
N GLY A 139 -10.06 2.16 -11.22
CA GLY A 139 -10.86 1.72 -12.35
C GLY A 139 -11.27 0.24 -12.28
N TYR A 140 -10.47 -0.61 -11.63
CA TYR A 140 -10.84 -2.01 -11.36
C TYR A 140 -12.01 -2.07 -10.37
N ILE A 141 -11.95 -1.31 -9.28
CA ILE A 141 -13.00 -1.25 -8.25
C ILE A 141 -14.31 -0.73 -8.88
N ASP A 142 -14.22 0.32 -9.70
CA ASP A 142 -15.36 0.87 -10.43
C ASP A 142 -15.93 -0.15 -11.41
N ALA A 143 -15.11 -0.81 -12.22
CA ALA A 143 -15.56 -1.82 -13.18
C ALA A 143 -16.17 -3.08 -12.50
N LYS A 144 -15.80 -3.36 -11.24
CA LYS A 144 -16.46 -4.39 -10.41
C LYS A 144 -17.76 -3.91 -9.77
N ASN A 145 -18.16 -2.66 -9.99
CA ASN A 145 -19.30 -2.02 -9.38
C ASN A 145 -19.28 -2.11 -7.84
N ARG A 146 -18.08 -2.01 -7.24
CA ARG A 146 -17.86 -2.11 -5.80
C ARG A 146 -17.83 -0.75 -5.11
N MET A 147 -17.48 0.32 -5.83
CA MET A 147 -17.41 1.68 -5.29
C MET A 147 -18.81 2.30 -5.19
N LEU A 148 -19.25 2.66 -3.98
CA LEU A 148 -20.53 3.33 -3.74
C LEU A 148 -20.34 4.76 -3.24
N LYS A 149 -21.32 5.63 -3.50
CA LYS A 149 -21.38 6.96 -2.91
C LYS A 149 -21.28 6.88 -1.39
N GLY A 150 -20.32 7.60 -0.82
CA GLY A 150 -20.01 7.62 0.61
C GLY A 150 -18.84 6.72 1.01
N ASP A 151 -18.46 5.75 0.19
CA ASP A 151 -17.32 4.88 0.47
C ASP A 151 -16.03 5.69 0.53
N ARG A 152 -15.10 5.25 1.38
CA ARG A 152 -13.77 5.85 1.51
C ARG A 152 -12.74 4.91 0.91
N ILE A 153 -11.86 5.49 0.11
CA ILE A 153 -10.73 4.80 -0.48
C ILE A 153 -9.43 5.39 0.03
N TRP A 154 -8.52 4.49 0.40
CA TRP A 154 -7.17 4.86 0.76
C TRP A 154 -6.21 4.46 -0.37
N MET A 155 -5.63 5.48 -0.99
CA MET A 155 -4.59 5.33 -2.01
C MET A 155 -3.22 5.48 -1.37
N ILE A 156 -2.37 4.48 -1.57
CA ILE A 156 -1.00 4.39 -1.05
C ILE A 156 -0.05 4.27 -2.24
N GLY A 157 0.96 5.12 -2.31
CA GLY A 157 1.98 5.06 -3.34
C GLY A 157 3.39 5.16 -2.77
N PHE A 158 4.29 4.31 -3.29
CA PHE A 158 5.70 4.32 -2.95
C PHE A 158 6.57 4.92 -4.07
N GLY A 159 7.75 5.42 -3.71
CA GLY A 159 8.74 5.91 -4.67
C GLY A 159 10.17 5.83 -4.13
N SER A 160 11.16 5.94 -5.03
CA SER A 160 12.60 5.89 -4.72
C SER A 160 13.06 7.01 -3.78
N GLY A 161 14.21 6.82 -3.11
CA GLY A 161 14.65 7.68 -2.01
C GLY A 161 13.64 7.62 -0.87
N PHE A 162 13.40 6.43 -0.35
CA PHE A 162 12.07 5.89 -0.08
C PHE A 162 11.00 6.89 0.41
N LYS A 163 9.89 6.96 -0.33
CA LYS A 163 8.73 7.83 -0.06
C LYS A 163 7.47 6.99 0.05
N CYS A 164 6.61 7.33 1.01
CA CYS A 164 5.24 6.83 1.09
C CYS A 164 4.29 8.04 1.02
N ASN A 165 3.43 8.06 0.02
CA ASN A 165 2.34 9.02 -0.11
C ASN A 165 1.03 8.30 0.14
N SER A 166 0.18 8.91 0.95
CA SER A 166 -1.14 8.39 1.24
C SER A 166 -2.17 9.48 1.02
N VAL A 167 -3.27 9.14 0.36
CA VAL A 167 -4.42 10.02 0.19
C VAL A 167 -5.69 9.24 0.50
N VAL A 168 -6.55 9.86 1.31
CA VAL A 168 -7.88 9.37 1.63
C VAL A 168 -8.90 10.20 0.86
N TRP A 169 -9.69 9.51 0.04
CA TRP A 169 -10.81 10.06 -0.70
C TRP A 169 -12.13 9.49 -0.17
N GLN A 170 -13.20 10.23 -0.42
CA GLN A 170 -14.56 9.75 -0.24
C GLN A 170 -15.28 9.87 -1.58
N CYS A 171 -15.94 8.78 -1.98
CA CYS A 171 -16.74 8.73 -3.19
C CYS A 171 -17.95 9.67 -3.05
N ILE A 172 -18.07 10.63 -3.96
CA ILE A 172 -19.17 11.60 -3.96
C ILE A 172 -20.38 11.12 -4.76
N GLU A 173 -20.16 10.18 -5.67
CA GLU A 173 -21.14 9.65 -6.61
C GLU A 173 -20.72 8.27 -7.10
N THR A 174 -21.66 7.32 -7.10
CA THR A 174 -21.44 5.98 -7.66
C THR A 174 -21.29 6.08 -9.18
N ALA A 175 -20.24 5.46 -9.72
CA ALA A 175 -20.02 5.45 -11.17
C ALA A 175 -21.23 4.86 -11.92
N SER A 176 -21.68 5.56 -12.96
CA SER A 176 -22.84 5.17 -13.78
C SER A 176 -22.45 4.53 -15.12
N SER A 177 -21.21 4.72 -15.57
CA SER A 177 -20.64 4.09 -16.77
C SER A 177 -19.32 3.41 -16.43
N PHE A 178 -19.10 2.21 -16.96
CA PHE A 178 -17.87 1.43 -16.78
C PHE A 178 -16.92 1.52 -18.00
N ASP A 179 -16.99 2.64 -18.73
CA ASP A 179 -16.07 2.93 -19.82
C ASP A 179 -14.69 3.23 -19.22
N GLY A 180 -13.71 2.39 -19.52
CA GLY A 180 -12.39 2.50 -18.91
C GLY A 180 -11.45 1.37 -19.27
N PRO A 181 -10.24 1.32 -18.67
CA PRO A 181 -9.22 0.34 -19.00
C PRO A 181 -9.65 -1.11 -18.72
N TRP A 182 -10.74 -1.31 -17.99
CA TRP A 182 -11.29 -2.61 -17.62
C TRP A 182 -12.55 -3.02 -18.38
N ALA A 183 -13.11 -2.17 -19.26
CA ALA A 183 -14.41 -2.38 -19.88
C ALA A 183 -14.51 -3.72 -20.65
N ASP A 184 -13.50 -4.04 -21.46
CA ASP A 184 -13.34 -5.31 -22.20
C ASP A 184 -12.84 -6.46 -21.31
N SER A 185 -12.26 -6.08 -20.17
CA SER A 185 -11.47 -6.83 -19.20
C SER A 185 -12.22 -7.67 -18.18
N ILE A 186 -13.17 -6.98 -17.55
CA ILE A 186 -13.38 -7.14 -16.12
C ILE A 186 -14.02 -8.47 -15.73
N HIS A 187 -14.76 -9.07 -16.67
CA HIS A 187 -15.43 -10.35 -16.51
C HIS A 187 -14.45 -11.53 -16.39
N GLN A 188 -13.19 -11.36 -16.81
CA GLN A 188 -12.15 -12.40 -16.72
C GLN A 188 -11.40 -12.40 -15.39
N TYR A 189 -11.67 -11.42 -14.52
CA TYR A 189 -10.99 -11.23 -13.25
C TYR A 189 -11.93 -11.53 -12.06
N PRO A 190 -11.43 -11.87 -10.87
CA PRO A 190 -10.02 -12.12 -10.57
C PRO A 190 -9.52 -13.42 -11.19
N VAL A 191 -8.29 -13.41 -11.70
CA VAL A 191 -7.59 -14.63 -12.08
C VAL A 191 -6.99 -15.28 -10.83
N ALA A 192 -6.80 -16.61 -10.84
CA ALA A 192 -6.16 -17.30 -9.74
C ALA A 192 -4.77 -16.70 -9.47
N TYR A 193 -4.63 -16.03 -8.33
CA TYR A 193 -3.37 -15.43 -7.92
C TYR A 193 -2.41 -16.53 -7.49
N LYS A 194 -1.67 -17.11 -8.44
CA LYS A 194 -0.68 -18.15 -8.15
C LYS A 194 0.31 -17.58 -7.15
N ASN A 195 0.50 -18.23 -6.00
CA ASN A 195 1.63 -17.99 -5.10
C ASN A 195 2.93 -18.43 -5.76
N VAL A 196 3.38 -17.66 -6.75
CA VAL A 196 4.73 -17.80 -7.30
C VAL A 196 5.63 -17.10 -6.31
N GLN A 197 6.31 -17.90 -5.50
CA GLN A 197 7.45 -17.46 -4.71
C GLN A 197 8.42 -16.84 -5.72
N THR A 198 8.49 -15.51 -5.76
CA THR A 198 9.47 -14.83 -6.59
C THR A 198 10.83 -15.23 -6.01
N HIS A 199 11.50 -16.19 -6.63
CA HIS A 199 12.93 -16.37 -6.45
C HIS A 199 13.55 -15.06 -6.92
N ILE A 200 13.82 -14.17 -5.97
CA ILE A 200 14.73 -13.07 -6.18
C ILE A 200 16.02 -13.76 -6.60
N LEU A 201 16.37 -13.67 -7.88
CA LEU A 201 17.71 -13.97 -8.34
C LEU A 201 18.60 -12.88 -7.73
N SER A 202 18.96 -13.06 -6.47
CA SER A 202 20.09 -12.37 -5.90
C SER A 202 21.30 -12.89 -6.65
N LYS A 203 21.81 -12.10 -7.59
CA LYS A 203 23.20 -12.26 -7.99
C LYS A 203 24.03 -12.12 -6.71
N MET A 204 24.80 -13.16 -6.41
CA MET A 204 25.90 -13.13 -5.45
C MET A 204 27.01 -12.26 -6.01
#